data_AF-A0A7X6A8N5-F1
#
_entry.id   AF-A0A7X6A8N5-F1
#
_cell.length_a   1.000
_cell.length_b   1.000
_cell.length_c   1.000
_cell.angle_alpha   90.00
_cell.angle_beta   90.00
_cell.angle_gamma   90.00
#
_symmetry.space_group_name_H-M   'P 1'
#
loop_
_entity.id
_entity.type
_entity.pdbx_description
1 polymer ?
#
loop_
_entity_poly.entity_id
_entity_poly.type
_entity_poly.pdbx_seq_one_letter_code
_entity_poly.pdbx_strand_id
1 'polypeptide(L)'
;ACHEGYPGHHVYNMMLEKTMVRDRGWMEFSVYPLFSPQSLIAEGTANYGIEMAFPGDERIAFERNVLFPLAGLDPESGDAYYAALEGVEKLSYAGNEAARRYLDGEIDAQQAAAFLTQYGLMTPDRAAQRVGFIDQYRSYVINYNLGRDLVRAHVEAAGDSPEARWDAFGALLSSPRLPSGLAAD
;
A
#
# COMPACT_ATOMS: atom_id res chain seq x y z
N ALA A 1 -10.65 -6.23 0.74
CA ALA A 1 -11.33 -6.37 -0.57
C ALA A 1 -10.86 -5.31 -1.56
N CYS A 2 -10.85 -4.02 -1.22
CA CYS A 2 -10.47 -2.95 -2.17
C CYS A 2 -9.04 -3.04 -2.71
N HIS A 3 -8.06 -3.36 -1.85
CA HIS A 3 -6.66 -3.53 -2.25
C HIS A 3 -6.49 -4.52 -3.42
N GLU A 4 -7.16 -5.67 -3.35
CA GLU A 4 -7.08 -6.69 -4.40
C GLU A 4 -8.08 -6.45 -5.54
N GLY A 5 -9.21 -5.82 -5.24
CA GLY A 5 -10.34 -5.64 -6.13
C GLY A 5 -10.48 -4.21 -6.64
N TYR A 6 -11.52 -3.52 -6.17
CA TYR A 6 -11.89 -2.19 -6.65
C TYR A 6 -11.59 -1.13 -5.58
N PRO A 7 -10.78 -0.09 -5.88
CA PRO A 7 -10.10 0.20 -7.15
C PRO A 7 -8.64 -0.29 -7.20
N GLY A 8 -8.26 -1.32 -6.45
CA GLY A 8 -6.87 -1.79 -6.32
C GLY A 8 -6.36 -2.68 -7.48
N HIS A 9 -5.63 -3.74 -7.16
CA HIS A 9 -4.84 -4.53 -8.13
C HIS A 9 -5.64 -5.01 -9.36
N HIS A 10 -6.87 -5.48 -9.17
CA HIS A 10 -7.71 -5.90 -10.29
C HIS A 10 -7.96 -4.75 -11.27
N VAL A 11 -8.33 -3.56 -10.77
CA VAL A 11 -8.55 -2.38 -11.62
C VAL A 11 -7.25 -1.90 -12.24
N TYR A 12 -6.14 -1.86 -11.49
CA TYR A 12 -4.82 -1.52 -12.02
C TYR A 12 -4.45 -2.38 -13.24
N ASN A 13 -4.52 -3.70 -13.09
CA ASN A 13 -4.18 -4.63 -14.17
C ASN A 13 -5.15 -4.54 -15.36
N MET A 14 -6.44 -4.36 -15.09
CA MET A 14 -7.45 -4.15 -16.15
C MET A 14 -7.17 -2.87 -16.96
N MET A 15 -6.79 -1.77 -16.29
CA MET A 15 -6.47 -0.51 -16.97
C MET A 15 -5.18 -0.60 -17.78
N LEU A 16 -4.17 -1.32 -17.31
CA LEU A 16 -2.96 -1.63 -18.10
C LEU A 16 -3.28 -2.48 -19.33
N GLU A 17 -4.05 -3.56 -19.17
CA GLU A 17 -4.43 -4.43 -20.29
C GLU A 17 -5.22 -3.64 -21.34
N LYS A 18 -6.25 -2.91 -20.92
CA LYS A 18 -7.06 -2.09 -21.82
C LYS A 18 -6.20 -1.06 -22.55
N THR A 19 -5.46 -0.24 -21.80
CA THR A 19 -4.84 0.98 -22.34
C THR A 19 -3.50 0.70 -23.03
N MET A 20 -2.67 -0.17 -22.46
CA MET A 20 -1.33 -0.43 -22.99
C MET A 20 -1.36 -1.57 -24.01
N VAL A 21 -2.01 -2.68 -23.68
CA VAL A 21 -1.98 -3.86 -24.55
C VAL A 21 -2.98 -3.71 -25.69
N ARG A 22 -4.27 -3.49 -25.39
CA ARG A 22 -5.33 -3.49 -26.41
C ARG A 22 -5.37 -2.21 -27.24
N ASP A 23 -5.37 -1.04 -26.61
CA ASP A 23 -5.50 0.23 -27.34
C ASP A 23 -4.20 0.64 -28.04
N ARG A 24 -3.03 0.44 -27.40
CA ARG A 24 -1.71 0.88 -27.93
C ARG A 24 -0.90 -0.24 -28.59
N GLY A 25 -1.24 -1.51 -28.38
CA GLY A 25 -0.50 -2.64 -28.94
C GLY A 25 0.82 -2.94 -28.24
N TRP A 26 1.06 -2.41 -27.03
CA TRP A 26 2.30 -2.58 -26.28
C TRP A 26 2.28 -3.90 -25.50
N MET A 27 2.66 -4.98 -26.19
CA MET A 27 2.61 -6.34 -25.67
C MET A 27 3.50 -6.57 -24.45
N GLU A 28 4.53 -5.77 -24.23
CA GLU A 28 5.38 -5.85 -23.04
C GLU A 28 4.59 -5.67 -21.73
N PHE A 29 3.46 -4.93 -21.76
CA PHE A 29 2.58 -4.75 -20.61
C PHE A 29 1.64 -5.94 -20.35
N SER A 30 1.72 -7.00 -21.16
CA SER A 30 1.08 -8.28 -20.85
C SER A 30 1.89 -9.12 -19.83
N VAL A 31 3.12 -8.70 -19.53
CA VAL A 31 3.97 -9.32 -18.51
C VAL A 31 4.16 -8.34 -17.37
N TYR A 32 3.98 -8.83 -16.13
CA TYR A 32 4.15 -8.03 -14.92
C TYR A 32 5.46 -8.41 -14.19
N PRO A 33 6.53 -7.61 -14.27
CA PRO A 33 7.76 -7.88 -13.54
C PRO A 33 7.61 -7.48 -12.07
N LEU A 34 7.53 -8.49 -11.18
CA LEU A 34 7.31 -8.29 -9.74
C LEU A 34 8.37 -7.40 -9.09
N PHE A 35 9.65 -7.60 -9.41
CA PHE A 35 10.74 -6.77 -8.89
C PHE A 35 11.04 -5.61 -9.84
N SER A 36 10.12 -4.65 -9.90
CA SER A 36 10.27 -3.48 -10.76
C SER A 36 9.63 -2.24 -10.14
N PRO A 37 9.96 -1.03 -10.66
CA PRO A 37 9.28 0.20 -10.29
C PRO A 37 7.76 0.16 -10.52
N GLN A 38 7.25 -0.72 -11.39
CA GLN A 38 5.82 -0.91 -11.61
C GLN A 38 5.12 -1.40 -10.34
N SER A 39 5.75 -2.30 -9.57
CA SER A 39 5.18 -2.80 -8.31
C SER A 39 5.07 -1.76 -7.23
N LEU A 40 5.96 -0.77 -7.20
CA LEU A 40 5.84 0.34 -6.29
C LEU A 40 4.56 1.16 -6.57
N ILE A 41 4.22 1.37 -7.85
CA ILE A 41 3.01 2.08 -8.25
C ILE A 41 1.77 1.20 -8.07
N ALA A 42 1.84 -0.08 -8.43
CA ALA A 42 0.72 -1.00 -8.29
C ALA A 42 0.31 -1.21 -6.82
N GLU A 43 1.27 -1.44 -5.93
CA GLU A 43 1.02 -1.52 -4.48
C GLU A 43 0.59 -0.17 -3.92
N GLY A 44 1.21 0.92 -4.37
CA GLY A 44 0.85 2.26 -3.92
C GLY A 44 -0.61 2.61 -4.27
N THR A 45 -1.03 2.31 -5.49
CA THR A 45 -2.41 2.51 -5.95
C THR A 45 -3.39 1.54 -5.31
N ALA A 46 -3.00 0.28 -5.06
CA ALA A 46 -3.82 -0.67 -4.32
C ALA A 46 -4.06 -0.26 -2.86
N ASN A 47 -3.03 0.24 -2.17
CA ASN A 47 -3.15 0.71 -0.79
C ASN A 47 -3.90 2.04 -0.69
N TYR A 48 -3.56 3.04 -1.51
CA TYR A 48 -4.25 4.34 -1.49
C TYR A 48 -5.67 4.25 -2.07
N GLY A 49 -5.94 3.28 -2.95
CA GLY A 49 -7.26 3.02 -3.51
C GLY A 49 -8.32 2.71 -2.44
N ILE A 50 -7.91 2.23 -1.25
CA ILE A 50 -8.82 2.05 -0.11
C ILE A 50 -9.38 3.41 0.35
N GLU A 51 -8.54 4.43 0.44
CA GLU A 51 -8.93 5.78 0.87
C GLU A 51 -9.74 6.50 -0.21
N MET A 52 -9.44 6.24 -1.49
CA MET A 52 -10.26 6.71 -2.60
C MET A 52 -11.68 6.13 -2.54
N ALA A 53 -11.81 4.84 -2.19
CA ALA A 53 -13.11 4.17 -2.09
C ALA A 53 -13.91 4.58 -0.85
N PHE A 54 -13.22 4.96 0.23
CA PHE A 54 -13.81 5.32 1.52
C PHE A 54 -13.12 6.56 2.10
N PRO A 55 -13.46 7.76 1.62
CA PRO A 55 -12.83 9.00 2.06
C PRO A 55 -13.18 9.33 3.52
N GLY A 56 -12.24 9.94 4.24
CA GLY A 56 -12.41 10.34 5.63
C GLY A 56 -12.78 9.15 6.53
N ASP A 57 -13.84 9.32 7.33
CA ASP A 57 -14.28 8.33 8.30
C ASP A 57 -15.30 7.32 7.73
N GLU A 58 -15.59 7.33 6.43
CA GLU A 58 -16.63 6.48 5.83
C GLU A 58 -16.37 5.00 6.06
N ARG A 59 -15.11 4.55 5.93
CA ARG A 59 -14.73 3.16 6.21
C ARG A 59 -15.00 2.81 7.67
N ILE A 60 -14.56 3.67 8.60
CA ILE A 60 -14.70 3.44 10.03
C ILE A 60 -16.19 3.38 10.39
N ALA A 61 -16.98 4.32 9.88
CA ALA A 61 -18.43 4.34 10.08
C ALA A 61 -19.10 3.07 9.54
N PHE A 62 -18.75 2.63 8.33
CA PHE A 62 -19.29 1.40 7.75
C PHE A 62 -18.90 0.15 8.55
N GLU A 63 -17.61 0.00 8.85
CA GLU A 63 -17.11 -1.15 9.60
C GLU A 63 -17.74 -1.21 10.99
N ARG A 64 -17.81 -0.08 11.71
CA ARG A 64 -18.39 0.02 13.05
C ARG A 64 -19.90 -0.24 13.06
N ASN A 65 -20.65 0.35 12.12
CA ASN A 65 -22.11 0.30 12.15
C ASN A 65 -22.68 -0.96 11.48
N VAL A 66 -21.91 -1.64 10.62
CA VAL A 66 -22.37 -2.80 9.84
C VAL A 66 -21.56 -4.05 10.15
N LEU A 67 -20.24 -4.01 9.98
CA LEU A 67 -19.41 -5.22 10.03
C LEU A 67 -19.17 -5.71 11.46
N PHE A 68 -18.96 -4.80 12.41
CA PHE A 68 -18.72 -5.15 13.81
C PHE A 68 -19.91 -5.92 14.41
N PRO A 69 -21.17 -5.44 14.30
CA PRO A 69 -22.34 -6.21 14.74
C PRO A 69 -22.45 -7.58 14.09
N LEU A 70 -22.19 -7.69 12.79
CA LEU A 70 -22.23 -8.97 12.06
C LEU A 70 -21.15 -9.96 12.53
N ALA A 71 -20.00 -9.44 12.96
CA ALA A 71 -18.89 -10.23 13.50
C ALA A 71 -19.00 -10.49 15.01
N GLY A 72 -20.04 -9.97 15.69
CA GLY A 72 -20.18 -10.05 17.14
C GLY A 72 -19.17 -9.19 17.92
N LEU A 73 -18.62 -8.16 17.27
CA LEU A 73 -17.72 -7.17 17.87
C LEU A 73 -18.54 -5.98 18.39
N ASP A 74 -18.05 -5.37 19.48
CA ASP A 74 -18.68 -4.19 20.08
C ASP A 74 -18.38 -2.92 19.26
N PRO A 75 -19.40 -2.26 18.68
CA PRO A 75 -19.24 -0.99 17.96
C PRO A 75 -18.60 0.13 18.79
N GLU A 76 -18.80 0.14 20.11
CA GLU A 76 -18.26 1.19 20.99
C GLU A 76 -16.73 1.12 21.10
N SER A 77 -16.14 -0.06 20.85
CA SER A 77 -14.69 -0.25 20.82
C SER A 77 -14.02 0.27 19.54
N GLY A 78 -14.81 0.64 18.52
CA GLY A 78 -14.33 1.02 17.19
C GLY A 78 -13.35 2.19 17.20
N ASP A 79 -13.71 3.31 17.82
CA ASP A 79 -12.89 4.53 17.78
C ASP A 79 -11.50 4.29 18.37
N ALA A 80 -11.42 3.61 19.52
CA ALA A 80 -10.15 3.25 20.16
C ALA A 80 -9.34 2.26 19.31
N TYR A 81 -10.01 1.30 18.67
CA TYR A 81 -9.38 0.33 17.78
C TYR A 81 -8.74 0.99 16.56
N TYR A 82 -9.46 1.88 15.86
CA TYR A 82 -8.91 2.57 14.69
C TYR A 82 -7.83 3.58 15.04
N ALA A 83 -7.95 4.29 16.16
CA ALA A 83 -6.89 5.16 16.66
C ALA A 83 -5.59 4.37 16.92
N ALA A 84 -5.69 3.16 17.48
CA ALA A 84 -4.55 2.29 17.67
C ALA A 84 -3.95 1.82 16.33
N LEU A 85 -4.80 1.43 15.37
CA LEU A 85 -4.35 1.02 14.03
C LEU A 85 -3.63 2.15 13.28
N GLU A 86 -4.17 3.37 13.32
CA GLU A 86 -3.54 4.55 12.71
C GLU A 86 -2.17 4.84 13.36
N GLY A 87 -2.07 4.70 14.68
CA GLY A 87 -0.82 4.82 15.42
C GLY A 87 0.22 3.78 14.98
N VAL A 88 -0.20 2.51 14.85
CA VAL A 88 0.67 1.41 14.40
C VAL A 88 1.09 1.60 12.94
N GLU A 89 0.21 2.12 12.09
CA GLU A 89 0.49 2.34 10.67
C GLU A 89 1.64 3.33 10.44
N LYS A 90 1.74 4.36 11.28
CA LYS A 90 2.87 5.31 11.28
C LYS A 90 4.21 4.63 11.55
N LEU A 91 4.21 3.48 12.22
CA LEU A 91 5.41 2.69 12.50
C LEU A 91 5.82 1.78 11.34
N SER A 92 5.04 1.71 10.25
CA SER A 92 5.32 0.82 9.12
C SER A 92 6.73 1.02 8.50
N TYR A 93 7.29 2.24 8.58
CA TYR A 93 8.65 2.55 8.13
C TYR A 93 9.76 1.92 9.00
N ALA A 94 9.48 1.50 10.23
CA ALA A 94 10.40 0.66 11.00
C ALA A 94 10.69 -0.66 10.25
N GLY A 95 9.70 -1.17 9.50
CA GLY A 95 9.89 -2.31 8.61
C GLY A 95 10.89 -2.07 7.48
N ASN A 96 10.88 -0.86 6.91
CA ASN A 96 11.82 -0.48 5.86
C ASN A 96 13.25 -0.35 6.41
N GLU A 97 13.40 0.26 7.59
CA GLU A 97 14.72 0.41 8.21
C GLU A 97 15.29 -0.95 8.66
N ALA A 98 14.46 -1.82 9.23
CA ALA A 98 14.86 -3.19 9.54
C ALA A 98 15.34 -3.93 8.29
N ALA A 99 14.59 -3.82 7.19
CA ALA A 99 14.98 -4.41 5.92
C ALA A 99 16.30 -3.81 5.42
N ARG A 100 16.43 -2.48 5.35
CA ARG A 100 17.65 -1.81 4.88
C ARG A 100 18.89 -2.31 5.64
N ARG A 101 18.89 -2.20 6.97
CA ARG A 101 20.02 -2.64 7.82
C ARG A 101 20.36 -4.12 7.65
N TYR A 102 19.33 -4.96 7.61
CA TYR A 102 19.52 -6.41 7.45
C TYR A 102 20.08 -6.75 6.06
N LEU A 103 19.55 -6.14 5.01
CA LEU A 103 19.97 -6.36 3.63
C LEU A 103 21.37 -5.80 3.34
N ASP A 104 21.75 -4.71 4.02
CA ASP A 104 23.08 -4.11 3.98
C ASP A 104 24.11 -4.88 4.81
N GLY A 105 23.68 -5.89 5.58
CA GLY A 105 24.54 -6.70 6.45
C GLY A 105 24.98 -5.99 7.73
N GLU A 106 24.34 -4.88 8.10
CA GLU A 106 24.61 -4.13 9.33
C GLU A 106 24.11 -4.88 10.58
N ILE A 107 23.05 -5.68 10.42
CA ILE A 107 22.45 -6.51 11.48
C ILE A 107 22.13 -7.91 10.95
N ASP A 108 22.10 -8.90 11.83
CA ASP A 108 21.66 -10.26 11.50
C ASP A 108 20.13 -10.42 11.56
N ALA A 109 19.64 -11.61 11.20
CA ALA A 109 18.21 -11.93 11.17
C ALA A 109 17.55 -11.86 12.56
N GLN A 110 18.27 -12.23 13.63
CA GLN A 110 17.75 -12.18 15.00
C GLN A 110 17.61 -10.73 15.47
N GLN A 111 18.61 -9.90 15.16
CA GLN A 111 18.61 -8.47 15.44
C GLN A 111 17.52 -7.75 14.63
N ALA A 112 17.29 -8.13 13.37
CA ALA A 112 16.21 -7.60 12.56
C ALA A 112 14.83 -7.95 13.15
N ALA A 113 14.61 -9.20 13.57
CA ALA A 113 13.37 -9.61 14.23
C ALA A 113 13.16 -8.89 15.58
N ALA A 114 14.22 -8.69 16.36
CA ALA A 114 14.16 -7.92 17.60
C ALA A 114 13.81 -6.45 17.34
N PHE A 115 14.40 -5.84 16.31
CA PHE A 115 14.08 -4.48 15.87
C PHE A 115 12.60 -4.35 15.49
N LEU A 116 12.08 -5.28 14.69
CA LEU A 116 10.67 -5.31 14.26
C LEU A 116 9.71 -5.52 15.43
N THR A 117 10.10 -6.30 16.43
CA THR A 117 9.34 -6.48 17.66
C THR A 117 9.25 -5.16 18.44
N GLN A 118 10.39 -4.49 18.63
CA GLN A 118 10.48 -3.28 19.42
C GLN A 118 9.83 -2.06 18.75
N TYR A 119 10.12 -1.84 17.47
CA TYR A 119 9.75 -0.60 16.78
C TYR A 119 8.56 -0.78 15.82
N GLY A 120 8.33 -1.99 15.33
CA GLY A 120 7.17 -2.32 14.50
C GLY A 120 5.99 -2.90 15.29
N LEU A 121 6.12 -3.02 16.61
CA LEU A 121 5.13 -3.62 17.54
C LEU A 121 4.63 -4.99 17.08
N MET A 122 5.50 -5.77 16.44
CA MET A 122 5.18 -7.12 15.99
C MET A 122 5.37 -8.12 17.13
N THR A 123 4.52 -9.15 17.18
CA THR A 123 4.81 -10.34 17.99
C THR A 123 6.09 -11.02 17.48
N PRO A 124 6.86 -11.73 18.32
CA PRO A 124 8.09 -12.43 17.90
C PRO A 124 7.92 -13.30 16.65
N ASP A 125 6.85 -14.10 16.59
CA ASP A 125 6.58 -14.98 15.45
C ASP A 125 6.36 -14.20 14.15
N ARG A 126 5.57 -13.12 14.22
CA ARG A 126 5.33 -12.22 13.08
C ARG A 126 6.60 -11.48 12.65
N ALA A 127 7.44 -11.08 13.60
CA ALA A 127 8.72 -10.45 13.29
C ALA A 127 9.65 -11.42 12.55
N ALA A 128 9.75 -12.67 13.00
CA ALA A 128 10.52 -13.72 12.31
C ALA A 128 9.98 -13.99 10.90
N GLN A 129 8.66 -14.10 10.73
CA GLN A 129 8.03 -14.22 9.41
C GLN A 129 8.35 -13.03 8.51
N ARG A 130 8.35 -11.81 9.07
CA ARG A 130 8.66 -10.60 8.31
C ARG A 130 10.13 -10.58 7.85
N VAL A 131 11.07 -11.09 8.65
CA VAL A 131 12.46 -11.27 8.20
C VAL A 131 12.55 -12.25 7.03
N GLY A 132 11.84 -13.39 7.09
CA GLY A 132 11.77 -14.32 5.96
C GLY A 132 11.12 -13.69 4.70
N PHE A 133 10.15 -12.81 4.88
CA PHE A 133 9.60 -12.02 3.78
C PHE A 133 10.64 -11.07 3.17
N ILE A 134 11.48 -10.43 4.01
CA ILE A 134 12.59 -9.59 3.55
C ILE A 134 13.63 -10.41 2.80
N ASP A 135 13.94 -11.64 3.22
CA ASP A 135 14.84 -12.54 2.50
C ASP A 135 14.33 -12.82 1.08
N GLN A 136 13.04 -13.19 0.96
CA GLN A 136 12.42 -13.57 -0.31
C GLN A 136 12.22 -12.37 -1.25
N TYR A 137 11.75 -11.24 -0.71
CA TYR A 137 11.26 -10.11 -1.51
C TYR A 137 12.16 -8.88 -1.46
N ARG A 138 13.19 -8.88 -0.62
CA ARG A 138 14.26 -7.87 -0.60
C ARG A 138 13.69 -6.46 -0.43
N SER A 139 14.03 -5.55 -1.35
CA SER A 139 13.58 -4.15 -1.36
C SER A 139 12.09 -3.99 -1.68
N TYR A 140 11.38 -5.02 -2.15
CA TYR A 140 9.94 -4.94 -2.46
C TYR A 140 9.11 -4.44 -1.27
N VAL A 141 9.57 -4.66 -0.04
CA VAL A 141 8.87 -4.24 1.18
C VAL A 141 8.52 -2.75 1.23
N ILE A 142 9.25 -1.89 0.50
CA ILE A 142 8.99 -0.45 0.45
C ILE A 142 7.73 -0.11 -0.35
N ASN A 143 7.26 -1.01 -1.22
CA ASN A 143 6.13 -0.76 -2.10
C ASN A 143 4.84 -0.48 -1.33
N TYR A 144 4.69 -1.05 -0.13
CA TYR A 144 3.48 -0.93 0.68
C TYR A 144 3.29 0.43 1.37
N ASN A 145 4.37 1.07 1.83
CA ASN A 145 4.31 2.35 2.53
C ASN A 145 4.76 3.50 1.62
N LEU A 146 6.00 3.47 1.14
CA LEU A 146 6.54 4.51 0.27
C LEU A 146 5.75 4.60 -1.03
N GLY A 147 5.37 3.46 -1.62
CA GLY A 147 4.51 3.43 -2.80
C GLY A 147 3.17 4.13 -2.55
N ARG A 148 2.52 3.83 -1.42
CA ARG A 148 1.25 4.49 -1.04
C ARG A 148 1.43 5.99 -0.87
N ASP A 149 2.47 6.42 -0.14
CA ASP A 149 2.68 7.83 0.16
C ASP A 149 2.99 8.64 -1.11
N LEU A 150 3.75 8.07 -2.05
CA LEU A 150 3.99 8.68 -3.37
C LEU A 150 2.71 8.81 -4.20
N VAL A 151 1.88 7.76 -4.22
CA VAL A 151 0.60 7.80 -4.95
C VAL A 151 -0.36 8.80 -4.31
N ARG A 152 -0.47 8.80 -2.98
CA ARG A 152 -1.26 9.79 -2.24
C ARG A 152 -0.80 11.20 -2.60
N ALA A 153 0.48 11.51 -2.46
CA ALA A 153 1.00 12.85 -2.76
C ALA A 153 0.68 13.29 -4.19
N HIS A 154 0.82 12.39 -5.17
CA HIS A 154 0.49 12.67 -6.57
C HIS A 154 -0.99 12.99 -6.78
N VAL A 155 -1.90 12.19 -6.18
CA VAL A 155 -3.35 12.36 -6.35
C VAL A 155 -3.85 13.60 -5.61
N GLU A 156 -3.38 13.83 -4.39
CA GLU A 156 -3.77 14.98 -3.58
C GLU A 156 -3.29 16.30 -4.20
N ALA A 157 -2.16 16.30 -4.91
CA ALA A 157 -1.67 17.48 -5.64
C ALA A 157 -2.57 17.90 -6.83
N ALA A 158 -3.47 17.02 -7.30
CA ALA A 158 -4.40 17.35 -8.39
C ALA A 158 -5.55 18.27 -7.95
N GLY A 159 -5.79 18.39 -6.64
CA GLY A 159 -6.78 19.29 -6.06
C GLY A 159 -7.65 18.63 -4.97
N ASP A 160 -8.48 19.46 -4.34
CA ASP A 160 -9.30 19.05 -3.18
C ASP A 160 -10.64 18.39 -3.56
N SER A 161 -11.08 18.49 -4.82
CA SER A 161 -12.35 17.90 -5.22
C SER A 161 -12.23 16.39 -5.44
N PRO A 162 -13.25 15.59 -5.03
CA PRO A 162 -13.29 14.16 -5.31
C PRO A 162 -13.08 13.84 -6.79
N GLU A 163 -13.69 14.64 -7.68
CA GLU A 163 -13.57 14.47 -9.13
C GLU A 163 -12.11 14.62 -9.61
N ALA A 164 -11.41 15.66 -9.16
CA ALA A 164 -10.02 15.89 -9.55
C ALA A 164 -9.09 14.76 -9.08
N ARG A 165 -9.32 14.24 -7.86
CA ARG A 165 -8.57 13.10 -7.32
C ARG A 165 -8.84 11.82 -8.10
N TRP A 166 -10.10 11.55 -8.45
CA TRP A 166 -10.46 10.39 -9.27
C TRP A 166 -9.89 10.47 -10.68
N ASP A 167 -9.90 11.65 -11.30
CA ASP A 167 -9.28 11.87 -12.61
C ASP A 167 -7.76 11.63 -12.56
N ALA A 168 -7.07 12.14 -11.54
CA ALA A 168 -5.65 11.91 -11.35
C ALA A 168 -5.32 10.43 -11.08
N PHE A 169 -6.10 9.77 -10.22
CA PHE A 169 -5.95 8.35 -9.92
C PHE A 169 -6.17 7.50 -11.19
N GLY A 170 -7.25 7.76 -11.95
CA GLY A 170 -7.53 7.08 -13.21
C GLY A 170 -6.44 7.29 -14.26
N ALA A 171 -5.89 8.51 -14.38
CA ALA A 171 -4.78 8.81 -15.26
C ALA A 171 -3.51 8.05 -14.87
N LEU A 172 -3.24 7.89 -13.58
CA LEU A 172 -2.11 7.11 -13.05
C LEU A 172 -2.25 5.61 -13.40
N LEU A 173 -3.45 5.03 -13.23
CA LEU A 173 -3.72 3.63 -13.59
C LEU A 173 -3.63 3.36 -15.11
N SER A 174 -3.77 4.40 -15.93
CA SER A 174 -3.87 4.32 -17.39
C SER A 174 -2.62 4.81 -18.12
N SER A 175 -1.51 5.04 -17.41
CA SER A 175 -0.26 5.53 -18.01
C SER A 175 0.97 4.79 -17.49
N PRO A 176 1.99 4.53 -18.32
CA PRO A 176 3.27 4.08 -17.81
C PRO A 176 3.90 5.24 -17.05
N ARG A 177 4.20 5.04 -15.78
CA ARG A 177 4.85 6.05 -14.93
C ARG A 177 6.08 5.44 -14.28
N LEU A 178 7.09 6.29 -14.12
CA LEU A 178 8.22 6.01 -13.25
C LEU A 178 7.92 6.62 -11.87
N PRO A 179 8.35 5.99 -10.77
CA PRO A 179 8.18 6.56 -9.43
C PRO A 179 8.72 7.98 -9.28
N SER A 180 9.83 8.31 -9.95
CA SER A 180 10.41 9.66 -9.94
C SER A 180 9.48 10.72 -10.53
N GLY A 181 8.54 10.34 -11.40
CA GLY A 181 7.53 11.25 -11.96
C GLY A 181 6.29 11.44 -11.08
N LEU A 182 6.22 10.80 -9.91
CA LEU A 182 5.16 11.01 -8.91
C LEU A 182 5.62 11.95 -7.78
N ALA A 183 6.93 12.07 -7.55
CA ALA A 183 7.47 13.01 -6.59
C ALA A 183 7.21 14.44 -7.07
N ALA A 184 6.75 15.32 -6.18
CA ALA A 184 6.79 16.75 -6.41
C ALA A 184 8.25 17.22 -6.39
N ASP A 185 8.62 18.12 -7.29
CA ASP A 185 9.91 18.82 -7.27
C ASP A 185 10.09 19.65 -5.99
#